data_AF-A0A8S9RWY3-F1
#
_entry.id   AF-A0A8S9RWY3-F1
#
_cell.length_a   1.000
_cell.length_b   1.000
_cell.length_c   1.000
_cell.angle_alpha   90.00
_cell.angle_beta   90.00
_cell.angle_gamma   90.00
#
_symmetry.space_group_name_H-M   'P 1'
#
loop_
_entity.id
_entity.type
_entity.pdbx_description
1 polymer ?
#
loop_
_entity_poly.entity_id
_entity_poly.type
_entity_poly.pdbx_seq_one_letter_code
_entity_poly.pdbx_strand_id
1 'polypeptide(L)'
;MDLAPGIPRNCQCGAASTVLTSTTSRNPGRKFYRCGAISGPNHLFKWVDEAHLEEFDVLASRQAMMLNDLAEIKQDIVDLKNDMREIIEVIELIRTKL
;
A
#
# COMPACT_ATOMS: atom_id res chain seq x y z
N MET A 1 -15.40 -16.20 -6.17
CA MET A 1 -14.28 -16.20 -5.21
C MET A 1 -13.80 -14.78 -5.14
N ASP A 2 -13.87 -14.15 -3.98
CA ASP A 2 -13.57 -12.73 -3.83
C ASP A 2 -12.06 -12.58 -3.65
N LEU A 3 -11.41 -12.11 -4.70
CA LEU A 3 -10.01 -11.70 -4.64
C LEU A 3 -9.91 -10.35 -3.93
N ALA A 4 -8.85 -10.15 -3.16
CA ALA A 4 -8.54 -8.85 -2.60
C ALA A 4 -8.45 -7.80 -3.74
N PRO A 5 -8.84 -6.54 -3.47
CA PRO A 5 -8.76 -5.49 -4.48
C PRO A 5 -7.33 -5.29 -4.99
N GLY A 6 -7.21 -4.83 -6.23
CA GLY A 6 -5.94 -4.50 -6.86
C GLY A 6 -5.30 -5.64 -7.65
N ILE A 7 -3.98 -5.57 -7.85
CA ILE A 7 -3.20 -6.50 -8.66
C ILE A 7 -2.92 -7.80 -7.88
N PRO A 8 -3.46 -8.95 -8.31
CA PRO A 8 -3.23 -10.21 -7.63
C PRO A 8 -1.81 -10.72 -7.90
N ARG A 9 -1.00 -10.83 -6.84
CA ARG A 9 0.39 -11.32 -6.92
C ARG A 9 0.47 -12.85 -6.91
N ASN A 10 -0.40 -13.49 -6.12
CA ASN A 10 -0.48 -14.93 -5.97
C ASN A 10 -1.94 -15.39 -6.07
N CYS A 11 -2.12 -16.62 -6.56
CA CYS A 11 -3.37 -17.35 -6.41
C CYS A 11 -3.48 -17.87 -4.97
N GLN A 12 -4.70 -18.14 -4.51
CA GLN A 12 -4.94 -18.73 -3.18
C GLN A 12 -4.29 -20.11 -2.99
N CYS A 13 -3.94 -20.81 -4.07
CA CYS A 13 -3.17 -22.05 -4.02
C CYS A 13 -1.65 -21.83 -3.87
N GLY A 14 -1.20 -20.59 -3.65
CA GLY A 14 0.20 -20.20 -3.48
C GLY A 14 0.95 -19.89 -4.79
N ALA A 15 0.46 -20.39 -5.93
CA ALA A 15 1.11 -20.16 -7.22
C ALA A 15 1.15 -18.68 -7.61
N ALA A 16 2.24 -18.25 -8.26
CA ALA A 16 2.36 -16.89 -8.77
C ALA A 16 1.31 -16.57 -9.84
N SER A 17 0.93 -15.30 -9.92
CA SER A 17 0.08 -14.78 -10.98
C SER A 17 0.84 -14.71 -12.31
N THR A 18 0.16 -15.01 -13.41
CA THR A 18 0.68 -14.89 -14.78
C THR A 18 -0.27 -14.07 -15.63
N VAL A 19 0.28 -13.20 -16.48
CA VAL A 19 -0.51 -12.37 -17.40
C VAL A 19 -0.61 -13.07 -18.75
N LEU A 20 -1.83 -13.24 -19.26
CA LEU A 20 -2.08 -13.74 -20.61
C LEU A 20 -2.93 -12.75 -21.40
N THR A 21 -2.94 -12.91 -22.71
CA THR A 21 -3.79 -12.16 -23.64
C THR A 21 -4.95 -13.04 -24.09
N SER A 22 -6.17 -12.56 -23.97
CA SER A 22 -7.37 -13.28 -24.41
C SER A 22 -7.38 -13.38 -25.94
N THR A 23 -7.53 -14.61 -26.41
CA THR A 23 -7.73 -14.95 -27.83
C THR A 23 -9.21 -15.22 -28.14
N THR A 24 -10.10 -15.00 -27.18
CA THR A 24 -11.54 -15.21 -27.37
C THR A 24 -12.13 -14.14 -28.29
N SER A 25 -13.14 -14.52 -29.08
CA SER A 25 -13.86 -13.57 -29.94
C SER A 25 -14.62 -12.50 -29.15
N ARG A 26 -15.00 -12.80 -27.90
CA ARG A 26 -15.70 -11.85 -27.01
C ARG A 26 -14.78 -10.75 -26.47
N ASN A 27 -13.53 -11.09 -26.16
CA ASN A 27 -12.58 -10.17 -25.54
C ASN A 27 -11.21 -10.28 -26.26
N PRO A 28 -11.13 -10.01 -27.57
CA PRO A 28 -9.89 -10.20 -28.31
C PRO A 28 -8.83 -9.21 -27.83
N GLY A 29 -7.63 -9.70 -27.52
CA GLY A 29 -6.49 -8.86 -27.12
C GLY A 29 -6.54 -8.35 -25.68
N ARG A 30 -7.66 -8.50 -24.94
CA ARG A 30 -7.75 -8.06 -23.55
C ARG A 30 -6.86 -8.92 -22.65
N LYS A 31 -6.06 -8.31 -21.78
CA LYS A 31 -5.14 -9.04 -20.90
C LYS A 31 -5.79 -9.39 -19.56
N PHE A 32 -5.46 -10.56 -19.02
CA PHE A 32 -5.94 -11.02 -17.72
C PHE A 32 -4.82 -11.67 -16.91
N TYR A 33 -4.91 -11.54 -15.59
CA TYR A 33 -4.16 -12.32 -14.61
C TYR A 33 -4.82 -13.68 -14.43
N ARG A 34 -4.00 -14.73 -14.31
CA ARG A 34 -4.44 -16.07 -13.92
C ARG A 34 -3.46 -16.75 -12.97
N CYS A 35 -3.92 -17.83 -12.34
CA CYS A 35 -3.02 -18.76 -11.64
C CYS A 35 -1.98 -19.35 -12.60
N GLY A 36 -0.70 -19.27 -12.19
CA GLY A 36 0.43 -19.81 -12.94
C GLY A 36 0.56 -21.33 -12.91
N ALA A 37 -0.11 -22.01 -11.96
CA ALA A 37 -0.08 -23.48 -11.87
C ALA A 37 -1.18 -24.13 -12.72
N ILE A 38 -2.45 -23.82 -12.44
CA ILE A 38 -3.61 -24.45 -13.11
C ILE A 38 -4.69 -23.43 -13.44
N SER A 39 -5.58 -23.78 -14.36
CA SER A 39 -6.80 -23.03 -14.67
C SER A 39 -8.00 -23.82 -14.19
N GLY A 40 -9.05 -23.13 -13.77
CA GLY A 40 -10.28 -23.78 -13.38
C GLY A 40 -11.09 -22.97 -12.38
N PRO A 41 -12.26 -23.50 -11.99
CA PRO A 41 -13.02 -22.95 -10.88
C PRO A 41 -12.13 -22.90 -9.63
N ASN A 42 -12.27 -21.85 -8.83
CA ASN A 42 -11.46 -21.57 -7.63
C ASN A 42 -9.99 -21.17 -7.86
N HIS A 43 -9.57 -20.94 -9.10
CA HIS A 43 -8.26 -20.35 -9.39
C HIS A 43 -8.38 -18.92 -9.86
N LEU A 44 -7.31 -18.15 -9.60
CA LEU A 44 -7.19 -16.75 -9.97
C LEU A 44 -7.56 -16.56 -11.46
N PHE A 45 -8.50 -15.65 -11.69
CA PHE A 45 -8.79 -15.00 -12.95
C PHE A 45 -9.21 -13.57 -12.63
N LYS A 46 -8.55 -12.58 -13.24
CA LYS A 46 -8.93 -11.16 -13.10
C LYS A 46 -8.46 -10.36 -14.30
N TRP A 47 -9.28 -9.44 -14.81
CA TRP A 47 -8.84 -8.61 -15.92
C TRP A 47 -7.77 -7.60 -15.47
N VAL A 48 -6.82 -7.33 -16.36
CA VAL A 48 -5.69 -6.46 -16.05
C VAL A 48 -6.14 -5.03 -15.79
N ASP A 49 -7.02 -4.49 -16.62
CA ASP A 49 -7.58 -3.14 -16.48
C ASP A 49 -8.34 -2.95 -15.16
N GLU A 50 -9.23 -3.88 -14.80
CA GLU A 50 -9.95 -3.88 -13.52
C GLU A 50 -8.99 -3.93 -12.32
N ALA A 51 -8.02 -4.85 -12.36
CA ALA A 51 -7.02 -4.97 -11.30
C ALA A 51 -6.15 -3.71 -11.13
N HIS A 52 -5.81 -3.02 -12.23
CA HIS A 52 -5.04 -1.77 -12.15
C HIS A 52 -5.87 -0.62 -11.60
N LEU A 53 -7.15 -0.51 -12.01
CA LEU A 53 -8.06 0.50 -11.46
C LEU A 53 -8.18 0.37 -9.94
N GLU A 54 -8.41 -0.84 -9.46
CA GLU A 54 -8.47 -1.08 -8.02
C GLU A 54 -7.12 -0.87 -7.32
N GLU A 55 -5.99 -1.14 -7.98
CA GLU A 55 -4.66 -0.87 -7.42
C GLU A 55 -4.46 0.64 -7.21
N PHE A 56 -4.98 1.48 -8.10
CA PHE A 56 -4.95 2.94 -7.89
C PHE A 56 -5.71 3.35 -6.63
N ASP A 57 -6.88 2.76 -6.36
CA ASP A 57 -7.65 3.04 -5.14
C ASP A 57 -6.90 2.59 -3.87
N VAL A 58 -6.27 1.41 -3.94
CA VAL A 58 -5.42 0.89 -2.86
C VAL A 58 -4.22 1.82 -2.62
N LEU A 59 -3.57 2.29 -3.67
CA LEU A 59 -2.44 3.21 -3.57
C LEU A 59 -2.86 4.58 -3.04
N ALA A 60 -4.00 5.11 -3.47
CA ALA A 60 -4.54 6.37 -2.97
C ALA A 60 -4.85 6.29 -1.46
N SER A 61 -5.44 5.17 -1.02
CA SER A 61 -5.73 4.91 0.40
C SER A 61 -4.43 4.82 1.22
N ARG A 62 -3.42 4.10 0.73
CA ARG A 62 -2.10 4.02 1.38
C ARG A 62 -1.41 5.37 1.43
N GLN A 63 -1.50 6.16 0.37
CA GLN A 63 -0.93 7.50 0.32
C GLN A 63 -1.59 8.42 1.37
N ALA A 64 -2.91 8.35 1.52
CA ALA A 64 -3.62 9.13 2.54
C ALA A 64 -3.19 8.73 3.96
N MET A 65 -3.02 7.44 4.24
CA MET A 65 -2.50 6.96 5.53
C MET A 65 -1.09 7.50 5.79
N MET A 66 -0.17 7.36 4.82
CA MET A 66 1.20 7.86 4.96
C MET A 66 1.26 9.37 5.19
N LEU A 67 0.35 10.15 4.58
CA LEU A 67 0.27 11.59 4.82
C LEU A 67 -0.18 11.92 6.25
N ASN A 68 -1.10 11.13 6.82
CA ASN A 68 -1.51 11.28 8.21
C ASN A 68 -0.37 10.93 9.16
N ASP A 69 0.30 9.79 8.95
CA ASP A 69 1.45 9.37 9.77
C ASP A 69 2.57 10.43 9.73
N LEU A 70 2.82 11.02 8.55
CA LEU A 70 3.81 12.08 8.39
C LEU A 70 3.42 13.37 9.14
N ALA A 71 2.12 13.68 9.19
CA ALA A 71 1.62 14.83 9.95
C ALA A 71 1.80 14.61 11.47
N GLU A 72 1.54 13.40 11.95
CA GLU A 72 1.76 13.01 13.35
C GLU A 72 3.25 13.08 13.72
N ILE A 73 4.13 12.47 12.92
CA ILE A 73 5.59 12.54 13.13
C ILE A 73 6.07 13.99 13.15
N LYS A 74 5.51 14.84 12.29
CA LYS A 74 5.86 16.26 12.26
C LYS A 74 5.45 16.97 13.56
N GLN A 75 4.30 16.61 14.13
CA GLN A 75 3.84 17.13 15.41
C GLN A 75 4.75 16.68 16.54
N ASP A 76 5.08 15.38 16.61
CA ASP A 76 6.02 14.84 17.60
C ASP A 76 7.38 15.54 17.56
N ILE A 77 7.89 15.84 16.35
CA ILE A 77 9.14 16.60 16.18
C ILE A 77 9.03 18.01 16.74
N VAL A 78 7.87 18.67 16.61
CA VAL A 78 7.65 20.01 17.18
C VAL A 78 7.64 19.92 18.70
N ASP A 79 6.95 18.94 19.26
CA ASP A 79 6.84 18.77 20.71
C ASP A 79 8.19 18.43 21.33
N LEU A 80 8.95 17.50 20.74
CA LEU A 80 10.32 17.19 21.17
C LEU A 80 11.26 18.41 21.12
N LYS A 81 11.07 19.31 20.14
CA LYS A 81 11.85 20.56 20.06
C LYS A 81 11.49 21.54 21.17
N ASN A 82 10.23 21.57 21.59
CA ASN A 82 9.78 22.40 22.70
C ASN A 82 10.33 21.86 24.03
N ASP A 83 10.19 20.55 24.27
CA ASP A 83 10.76 19.89 25.45
C ASP A 83 12.27 20.15 25.56
N MET A 84 12.99 20.04 24.44
CA MET A 84 14.44 20.32 24.41
C MET A 84 14.75 21.78 24.76
N ARG A 85 13.92 22.75 24.34
CA ARG A 85 14.08 24.16 24.70
C ARG A 85 13.90 24.36 26.19
N GLU A 86 12.85 23.79 26.78
CA GLU A 86 12.57 23.89 28.21
C GLU A 86 13.71 23.27 29.04
N ILE A 87 14.25 22.13 28.61
CA ILE A 87 15.42 21.50 29.24
C ILE A 87 16.64 22.45 29.21
N ILE A 88 16.91 23.10 28.08
CA ILE A 88 18.01 24.07 27.96
C ILE A 88 17.81 25.23 28.94
N GLU A 89 16.59 25.78 29.03
CA GLU A 89 16.27 26.87 29.95
C GLU A 89 16.49 26.48 31.42
N VAL A 90 16.09 25.25 31.80
CA VAL A 90 16.34 24.70 33.14
C VAL A 90 17.83 24.55 33.42
N ILE A 91 18.62 24.06 32.47
CA ILE A 91 20.07 23.90 32.60
C ILE A 91 20.75 25.25 32.84
N GLU A 92 20.40 26.27 32.06
CA GLU A 92 20.97 27.62 32.22
C GLU A 92 20.55 28.25 33.55
N LEU A 93 19.31 28.05 34.01
CA LEU A 93 18.87 28.51 35.33
C LEU A 93 19.69 27.86 36.46
N ILE A 94 19.94 26.55 36.39
CA ILE A 94 20.76 25.85 37.38
C ILE A 94 22.19 26.39 37.36
N ARG A 95 22.77 26.59 36.17
CA ARG A 95 24.12 27.14 35.99
C ARG A 95 24.28 28.52 36.63
N THR A 96 23.28 29.39 36.55
CA THR A 96 23.34 30.74 37.15
C THR A 96 23.20 30.77 38.67
N LYS A 97 22.74 29.67 39.29
CA LYS A 97 22.51 29.57 40.74
C LYS A 97 23.66 28.89 41.50
N LEU A 98 24.62 28.30 40.78
CA LEU A 98 25.85 27.72 41.32
C LEU A 98 26.99 28.75 41.27
#